data_AF-A0A6B2EDN6-F1
#
_entry.id   AF-A0A6B2EDN6-F1
#
_cell.length_a   1.000
_cell.length_b   1.000
_cell.length_c   1.000
_cell.angle_alpha   90.00
_cell.angle_beta   90.00
_cell.angle_gamma   90.00
#
_symmetry.space_group_name_H-M   'P 1'
#
loop_
_entity.id
_entity.type
_entity.pdbx_description
1 polymer ?
#
loop_
_entity_poly.entity_id
_entity_poly.type
_entity_poly.pdbx_seq_one_letter_code
_entity_poly.pdbx_strand_id
1 'polypeptide(L)'
;MDDLYSICNATLRGCVDSIKGIAVVFYLDREMNKKSRSSRSKSTSNERLNLTGTPSTVRKSGISKEATKREEESMVWKRVLQCCALNGGVFWASIAIFEYGILPGLKILLTLMLSNESGFGMSVWGWMQPFLSLIFRMIWVLPLFALSKIVNSLWFQDIADSAYKFRKGRPQLIPNISKLIADTLFSLIVQGLFLVQSMLVSLLPVSYIGTILCFVHMCLLYSLYSFEYKWFNMGWELHKRLTYIEYNWPYFMGFGMPLAIVTQLPNSYIVSGCVFSILFPLFILSGNEATPMSTTNQYPLKLFSPVVAISNTIFSRTMPVHRAASATPSHTATPLKTKLK
;
A
#
# COMPACT_ATOMS: atom_id res chain seq x y z
N MET A 1 -6.11 -3.65 -34.74
CA MET A 1 -5.35 -4.76 -34.13
C MET A 1 -4.19 -4.24 -33.30
N ASP A 2 -3.52 -3.17 -33.74
CA ASP A 2 -2.39 -2.56 -33.03
C ASP A 2 -2.75 -2.03 -31.63
N ASP A 3 -3.94 -1.43 -31.46
CA ASP A 3 -4.40 -0.93 -30.15
C ASP A 3 -4.64 -2.05 -29.13
N LEU A 4 -5.28 -3.15 -29.56
CA LEU A 4 -5.54 -4.28 -28.67
C LEU A 4 -4.23 -4.97 -28.26
N TYR A 5 -3.31 -5.14 -29.22
CA TYR A 5 -1.99 -5.68 -28.94
C TYR A 5 -1.22 -4.79 -27.95
N SER A 6 -1.28 -3.46 -28.13
CA SER A 6 -0.67 -2.49 -27.23
C SER A 6 -1.24 -2.56 -25.81
N ILE A 7 -2.58 -2.65 -25.68
CA ILE A 7 -3.27 -2.83 -24.40
C ILE A 7 -2.82 -4.13 -23.73
N CYS A 8 -2.88 -5.26 -24.44
CA CYS A 8 -2.49 -6.56 -23.91
C CYS A 8 -1.01 -6.58 -23.48
N ASN A 9 -0.11 -6.01 -24.28
CA ASN A 9 1.32 -5.93 -23.96
C ASN A 9 1.58 -5.05 -22.73
N ALA A 10 0.91 -3.90 -22.63
CA ALA A 10 1.01 -3.02 -21.47
C ALA A 10 0.51 -3.71 -20.19
N THR A 11 -0.63 -4.41 -20.26
CA THR A 11 -1.17 -5.20 -19.14
C THR A 11 -0.24 -6.34 -18.75
N LEU A 12 0.27 -7.10 -19.72
CA LEU A 12 1.25 -8.17 -19.45
C LEU A 12 2.49 -7.61 -18.74
N ARG A 13 3.01 -6.47 -19.23
CA ARG A 13 4.18 -5.83 -18.62
C ARG A 13 3.91 -5.38 -17.20
N GLY A 14 2.74 -4.77 -16.95
CA GLY A 14 2.32 -4.40 -15.60
C GLY A 14 2.33 -5.59 -14.65
N CYS A 15 1.74 -6.71 -15.09
CA CYS A 15 1.71 -7.95 -14.32
C CYS A 15 3.12 -8.48 -14.05
N VAL A 16 3.99 -8.53 -15.05
CA VAL A 16 5.40 -8.93 -14.87
C VAL A 16 6.13 -8.01 -13.88
N ASP A 17 5.97 -6.69 -14.01
CA ASP A 17 6.63 -5.72 -13.15
C ASP A 17 6.12 -5.77 -11.69
N SER A 18 4.86 -6.16 -11.47
CA SER A 18 4.33 -6.37 -10.10
C SER A 18 4.95 -7.55 -9.36
N ILE A 19 5.40 -8.58 -10.08
CA ILE A 19 6.02 -9.79 -9.51
C ILE A 19 7.53 -9.57 -9.26
N LYS A 20 8.15 -8.61 -9.96
CA LYS A 20 9.59 -8.32 -9.81
C LYS A 20 10.02 -7.96 -8.40
N GLY A 21 9.17 -7.35 -7.59
CA GLY A 21 9.47 -7.04 -6.19
C GLY A 21 9.80 -8.27 -5.36
N ILE A 22 9.22 -9.44 -5.67
CA ILE A 22 9.61 -10.71 -5.05
C ILE A 22 11.08 -11.04 -5.37
N ALA A 23 11.48 -10.87 -6.63
CA ALA A 23 12.87 -11.10 -7.06
C ALA A 23 13.84 -10.08 -6.44
N VAL A 24 13.43 -8.82 -6.28
CA VAL A 24 14.24 -7.77 -5.64
C VAL A 24 14.46 -8.10 -4.17
N VAL A 25 13.42 -8.57 -3.48
CA VAL A 25 13.51 -9.12 -2.13
C VAL A 25 14.58 -10.24 -2.11
N PHE A 26 14.44 -11.33 -2.87
CA PHE A 26 15.46 -12.40 -2.91
C PHE A 26 16.88 -11.93 -3.28
N TYR A 27 16.99 -10.97 -4.19
CA TYR A 27 18.27 -10.36 -4.54
C TYR A 27 18.90 -9.65 -3.34
N LEU A 28 18.11 -8.87 -2.60
CA LEU A 28 18.55 -8.16 -1.40
C LEU A 28 19.00 -9.14 -0.30
N ASP A 29 18.29 -10.25 -0.08
CA ASP A 29 18.74 -11.28 0.89
C ASP A 29 20.04 -11.96 0.46
N ARG A 30 20.15 -12.32 -0.83
CA ARG A 30 21.37 -12.94 -1.36
C ARG A 30 22.57 -12.01 -1.22
N GLU A 31 22.39 -10.72 -1.44
CA GLU A 31 23.44 -9.71 -1.32
C GLU A 31 23.86 -9.51 0.15
N MET A 32 22.88 -9.41 1.07
CA MET A 32 23.14 -9.37 2.52
C MET A 32 23.92 -10.61 2.99
N ASN A 33 23.50 -11.81 2.56
CA ASN A 33 24.14 -13.08 2.94
C ASN A 33 25.56 -13.24 2.36
N LYS A 34 25.76 -12.90 1.07
CA LYS A 34 27.10 -12.90 0.44
C LYS A 34 28.05 -11.94 1.15
N LYS A 35 27.56 -10.76 1.52
CA LYS A 35 28.38 -9.72 2.14
C LYS A 35 28.64 -9.94 3.63
N SER A 36 27.74 -10.60 4.36
CA SER A 36 28.00 -11.11 5.71
C SER A 36 29.15 -12.13 5.70
N ARG A 37 29.13 -13.07 4.73
CA ARG A 37 30.23 -14.02 4.51
C ARG A 37 31.53 -13.34 4.10
N SER A 38 31.49 -12.35 3.20
CA SER A 38 32.68 -11.59 2.78
C SER A 38 33.25 -10.73 3.91
N SER A 39 32.40 -10.11 4.75
CA SER A 39 32.82 -9.36 5.94
C SER A 39 33.52 -10.26 6.96
N ARG A 40 32.96 -11.45 7.22
CA ARG A 40 33.56 -12.45 8.11
C ARG A 40 34.92 -12.93 7.58
N SER A 41 35.02 -13.21 6.28
CA SER A 41 36.28 -13.61 5.62
C SER A 41 37.34 -12.48 5.58
N LYS A 42 36.92 -11.23 5.35
CA LYS A 42 37.80 -10.06 5.39
C LYS A 42 38.28 -9.73 6.80
N SER A 43 37.46 -9.96 7.83
CA SER A 43 37.89 -9.85 9.23
C SER A 43 39.02 -10.84 9.52
N THR A 44 38.86 -12.11 9.12
CA THR A 44 39.89 -13.15 9.31
C THR A 44 41.16 -12.91 8.48
N SER A 45 41.05 -12.28 7.29
CA SER A 45 42.22 -11.94 6.47
C SER A 45 42.93 -10.66 6.91
N ASN A 46 42.19 -9.63 7.34
CA ASN A 46 42.76 -8.39 7.86
C ASN A 46 43.45 -8.61 9.23
N GLU A 47 42.96 -9.55 10.04
CA GLU A 47 43.65 -9.97 11.26
C GLU A 47 45.03 -10.60 10.96
N ARG A 48 45.19 -11.26 9.80
CA ARG A 48 46.50 -11.74 9.31
C ARG A 48 47.36 -10.64 8.65
N LEU A 49 46.76 -9.64 8.01
CA LEU A 49 47.47 -8.58 7.27
C LEU A 49 47.83 -7.35 8.11
N ASN A 50 47.17 -7.12 9.25
CA ASN A 50 47.51 -6.03 10.19
C ASN A 50 48.87 -6.22 10.90
N LEU A 51 49.58 -7.33 10.66
CA LEU A 51 50.98 -7.51 11.00
C LEU A 51 51.93 -6.73 10.09
N THR A 52 51.48 -6.23 8.92
CA THR A 52 52.35 -5.55 7.96
C THR A 52 51.65 -4.36 7.27
N GLY A 53 51.76 -3.18 7.87
CA GLY A 53 51.98 -1.91 7.14
C GLY A 53 50.80 -1.14 6.52
N THR A 54 50.59 0.06 7.06
CA THR A 54 50.04 1.33 6.49
C THR A 54 48.53 1.49 6.17
N PRO A 55 47.86 2.56 6.67
CA PRO A 55 46.44 2.83 6.42
C PRO A 55 46.21 3.75 5.20
N SER A 56 45.49 3.25 4.19
CA SER A 56 45.08 4.03 3.00
C SER A 56 43.75 4.79 3.23
N THR A 57 43.78 6.12 3.14
CA THR A 57 42.67 7.07 3.41
C THR A 57 41.57 7.13 2.35
N VAL A 58 41.79 6.61 1.13
CA VAL A 58 40.80 6.61 0.04
C VAL A 58 39.64 5.63 0.28
N ARG A 59 39.83 4.61 1.14
CA ARG A 59 38.82 3.57 1.42
C ARG A 59 37.61 4.05 2.24
N LYS A 60 37.74 5.11 3.05
CA LYS A 60 36.69 5.52 4.01
C LYS A 60 35.38 6.00 3.37
N SER A 61 35.45 6.69 2.23
CA SER A 61 34.27 7.24 1.53
C SER A 61 33.36 6.14 0.94
N GLY A 62 33.96 5.14 0.28
CA GLY A 62 33.22 4.00 -0.28
C GLY A 62 32.62 3.10 0.80
N ILE A 63 33.35 2.88 1.89
CA ILE A 63 32.89 2.06 3.03
C ILE A 63 31.69 2.71 3.72
N SER A 64 31.68 4.03 3.91
CA SER A 64 30.56 4.74 4.54
C SER A 64 29.27 4.65 3.71
N LYS A 65 29.35 4.92 2.40
CA LYS A 65 28.19 4.79 1.49
C LYS A 65 27.67 3.35 1.41
N GLU A 66 28.56 2.38 1.38
CA GLU A 66 28.19 0.96 1.34
C GLU A 66 27.62 0.47 2.68
N ALA A 67 28.05 1.04 3.81
CA ALA A 67 27.48 0.77 5.13
C ALA A 67 26.07 1.36 5.28
N THR A 68 25.85 2.62 4.90
CA THR A 68 24.51 3.23 4.90
C THR A 68 23.53 2.46 4.02
N LYS A 69 23.98 2.06 2.81
CA LYS A 69 23.19 1.22 1.91
C LYS A 69 22.81 -0.12 2.56
N ARG A 70 23.74 -0.78 3.26
CA ARG A 70 23.45 -2.05 3.97
C ARG A 70 22.42 -1.88 5.08
N GLU A 71 22.50 -0.78 5.82
CA GLU A 71 21.60 -0.50 6.92
C GLU A 71 20.16 -0.35 6.41
N GLU A 72 19.98 0.42 5.32
CA GLU A 72 18.70 0.59 4.62
C GLU A 72 18.14 -0.73 4.06
N GLU A 73 18.97 -1.56 3.41
CA GLU A 73 18.55 -2.88 2.88
C GLU A 73 18.07 -3.82 4.01
N SER A 74 18.80 -3.86 5.13
CA SER A 74 18.44 -4.68 6.28
C SER A 74 17.16 -4.20 6.96
N MET A 75 16.88 -2.90 6.91
CA MET A 75 15.68 -2.29 7.47
C MET A 75 14.44 -2.70 6.66
N VAL A 76 14.49 -2.55 5.33
CA VAL A 76 13.40 -2.97 4.43
C VAL A 76 12.99 -4.41 4.70
N TRP A 77 13.98 -5.31 4.76
CA TRP A 77 13.74 -6.72 5.01
C TRP A 77 13.13 -7.03 6.37
N LYS A 78 13.64 -6.41 7.44
CA LYS A 78 13.07 -6.56 8.78
C LYS A 78 11.61 -6.11 8.80
N ARG A 79 11.27 -5.01 8.11
CA ARG A 79 9.89 -4.50 8.02
C ARG A 79 8.96 -5.45 7.26
N VAL A 80 9.41 -6.00 6.13
CA VAL A 80 8.64 -7.03 5.39
C VAL A 80 8.38 -8.23 6.29
N LEU A 81 9.40 -8.74 6.98
CA LEU A 81 9.25 -9.88 7.87
C LEU A 81 8.34 -9.59 9.08
N GLN A 82 8.45 -8.40 9.67
CA GLN A 82 7.55 -7.94 10.74
C GLN A 82 6.09 -7.90 10.28
N CYS A 83 5.85 -7.41 9.06
CA CYS A 83 4.52 -7.39 8.46
C CYS A 83 3.98 -8.81 8.25
N CYS A 84 4.79 -9.73 7.71
CA CYS A 84 4.42 -11.13 7.56
C CYS A 84 4.13 -11.82 8.91
N ALA A 85 4.98 -11.59 9.91
CA ALA A 85 4.84 -12.18 11.24
C ALA A 85 3.58 -11.67 11.97
N LEU A 86 3.26 -10.38 11.86
CA LEU A 86 2.07 -9.81 12.49
C LEU A 86 0.78 -10.29 11.80
N ASN A 87 0.72 -10.19 10.47
CA ASN A 87 -0.51 -10.48 9.71
C ASN A 87 -0.74 -11.97 9.45
N GLY A 88 0.32 -12.73 9.12
CA GLY A 88 0.24 -14.16 8.88
C GLY A 88 0.44 -15.00 10.13
N GLY A 89 1.35 -14.58 11.02
CA GLY A 89 1.60 -15.25 12.29
C GLY A 89 0.52 -14.90 13.31
N VAL A 90 0.69 -13.79 14.02
CA VAL A 90 -0.17 -13.43 15.18
C VAL A 90 -1.65 -13.44 14.81
N PHE A 91 -2.00 -12.78 13.72
CA PHE A 91 -3.39 -12.57 13.36
C PHE A 91 -4.05 -13.83 12.80
N TRP A 92 -3.55 -14.35 11.67
CA TRP A 92 -4.14 -15.52 11.02
C TRP A 92 -4.03 -16.79 11.88
N ALA A 93 -2.92 -16.99 12.61
CA ALA A 93 -2.80 -18.12 13.54
C ALA A 93 -3.76 -17.98 14.74
N SER A 94 -4.01 -16.77 15.26
CA SER A 94 -5.01 -16.61 16.33
C SER A 94 -6.42 -17.03 15.89
N ILE A 95 -6.81 -16.70 14.65
CA ILE A 95 -8.08 -17.14 14.08
C ILE A 95 -8.08 -18.67 13.91
N ALA A 96 -7.01 -19.24 13.36
CA ALA A 96 -6.93 -20.69 13.16
C ALA A 96 -6.97 -21.47 14.48
N ILE A 97 -6.22 -21.02 15.50
CA ILE A 97 -6.22 -21.63 16.84
C ILE A 97 -7.62 -21.53 17.46
N PHE A 98 -8.31 -20.41 17.30
CA PHE A 98 -9.65 -20.24 17.85
C PHE A 98 -10.68 -21.14 17.15
N GLU A 99 -10.73 -21.10 15.81
CA GLU A 99 -11.73 -21.81 15.00
C GLU A 99 -11.49 -23.33 14.97
N TYR A 100 -10.23 -23.79 14.91
CA TYR A 100 -9.89 -25.20 14.76
C TYR A 100 -9.35 -25.86 16.03
N GLY A 101 -8.96 -25.09 17.04
CA GLY A 101 -8.46 -25.60 18.32
C GLY A 101 -9.44 -25.37 19.47
N ILE A 102 -9.68 -24.10 19.80
CA ILE A 102 -10.46 -23.71 20.98
C ILE A 102 -11.93 -24.11 20.82
N LEU A 103 -12.59 -23.77 19.71
CA LEU A 103 -14.00 -24.11 19.52
C LEU A 103 -14.24 -25.63 19.54
N PRO A 104 -13.53 -26.47 18.74
CA PRO A 104 -13.69 -27.91 18.81
C PRO A 104 -13.35 -28.49 20.19
N GLY A 105 -12.30 -27.99 20.84
CA GLY A 105 -11.91 -28.42 22.19
C GLY A 105 -12.98 -28.12 23.23
N LEU A 106 -13.57 -26.93 23.21
CA LEU A 106 -14.68 -26.55 24.09
C LEU A 106 -15.94 -27.39 23.81
N LYS A 107 -16.24 -27.68 22.54
CA LYS A 107 -17.35 -28.55 22.17
C LYS A 107 -17.17 -29.95 22.77
N ILE A 108 -15.98 -30.53 22.62
CA ILE A 108 -15.66 -31.85 23.16
C ILE A 108 -15.77 -31.84 24.68
N LEU A 109 -15.15 -30.87 25.36
CA LEU A 109 -15.21 -30.73 26.82
C LEU A 109 -16.65 -30.63 27.32
N LEU A 110 -17.48 -29.82 26.66
CA LEU A 110 -18.88 -29.64 27.03
C LEU A 110 -19.67 -30.94 26.84
N THR A 111 -19.46 -31.67 25.75
CA THR A 111 -20.10 -32.97 25.52
C THR A 111 -19.65 -34.06 26.49
N LEU A 112 -18.41 -33.99 26.98
CA LEU A 112 -17.89 -34.90 28.00
C LEU A 112 -18.46 -34.60 29.39
N MET A 113 -18.55 -33.32 29.76
CA MET A 113 -19.07 -32.90 31.07
C MET A 113 -20.58 -33.12 31.20
N LEU A 114 -21.33 -32.97 30.11
CA LEU A 114 -22.80 -33.06 30.08
C LEU A 114 -23.27 -34.38 29.43
N SER A 115 -22.43 -35.41 29.41
CA SER A 115 -22.70 -36.69 28.74
C SER A 115 -23.92 -37.43 29.27
N ASN A 116 -24.29 -37.18 30.53
CA ASN A 116 -25.37 -37.89 31.23
C ASN A 116 -26.76 -37.39 30.86
N GLU A 117 -26.88 -36.18 30.29
CA GLU A 117 -28.15 -35.57 29.90
C GLU A 117 -28.27 -35.57 28.37
N SER A 118 -29.16 -36.42 27.83
CA SER A 118 -29.28 -36.63 26.40
C SER A 118 -29.56 -35.32 25.65
N GLY A 119 -28.56 -34.84 24.90
CA GLY A 119 -28.71 -33.67 24.02
C GLY A 119 -28.52 -32.29 24.67
N PHE A 120 -28.43 -32.20 26.01
CA PHE A 120 -28.27 -30.89 26.70
C PHE A 120 -26.96 -30.19 26.31
N GLY A 121 -25.84 -30.92 26.26
CA GLY A 121 -24.56 -30.36 25.83
C GLY A 121 -24.55 -29.84 24.39
N MET A 122 -25.28 -30.48 23.47
CA MET A 122 -25.41 -30.00 22.09
C MET A 122 -26.28 -28.74 21.99
N SER A 123 -27.35 -28.66 22.78
CA SER A 123 -28.18 -27.45 22.86
C SER A 123 -27.37 -26.27 23.40
N VAL A 124 -26.62 -26.44 24.49
CA VAL A 124 -25.77 -25.37 25.05
C VAL A 124 -24.70 -24.94 24.05
N TRP A 125 -24.05 -25.89 23.36
CA TRP A 125 -23.08 -25.58 22.30
C TRP A 125 -23.67 -24.71 21.18
N GLY A 126 -24.91 -24.98 20.77
CA GLY A 126 -25.59 -24.28 19.68
C GLY A 126 -25.71 -22.77 19.91
N TRP A 127 -25.87 -22.34 21.16
CA TRP A 127 -25.87 -20.91 21.52
C TRP A 127 -24.47 -20.41 21.88
N MET A 128 -23.67 -21.21 22.59
CA MET A 128 -22.35 -20.80 23.05
C MET A 128 -21.39 -20.50 21.89
N GLN A 129 -21.39 -21.31 20.84
CA GLN A 129 -20.48 -21.16 19.69
C GLN A 129 -20.61 -19.80 18.98
N PRO A 130 -21.80 -19.33 18.57
CA PRO A 130 -21.93 -18.01 17.95
C PRO A 130 -21.57 -16.87 18.91
N PHE A 131 -21.90 -16.95 20.20
CA PHE A 131 -21.53 -15.93 21.18
C PHE A 131 -20.00 -15.83 21.37
N LEU A 132 -19.32 -16.96 21.55
CA LEU A 132 -17.85 -16.99 21.67
C LEU A 132 -17.19 -16.45 20.40
N SER A 133 -17.70 -16.84 19.23
CA SER A 133 -17.19 -16.37 17.94
C SER A 133 -17.37 -14.86 17.78
N LEU A 134 -18.52 -14.32 18.22
CA LEU A 134 -18.80 -12.88 18.20
C LEU A 134 -17.85 -12.13 19.14
N ILE A 135 -17.71 -12.58 20.38
CA ILE A 135 -16.83 -11.94 21.38
C ILE A 135 -15.38 -11.94 20.88
N PHE A 136 -14.89 -13.07 20.39
CA PHE A 136 -13.54 -13.17 19.83
C PHE A 136 -13.35 -12.22 18.64
N ARG A 137 -14.30 -12.17 17.71
CA ARG A 137 -14.22 -11.27 16.55
C ARG A 137 -14.22 -9.80 16.93
N MET A 138 -15.05 -9.40 17.89
CA MET A 138 -15.22 -8.00 18.26
C MET A 138 -14.12 -7.47 19.20
N ILE A 139 -13.68 -8.28 20.16
CA ILE A 139 -12.72 -7.85 21.18
C ILE A 139 -11.27 -8.11 20.75
N TRP A 140 -11.02 -9.19 19.99
CA TRP A 140 -9.67 -9.57 19.60
C TRP A 140 -9.37 -9.25 18.14
N VAL A 141 -10.14 -9.83 17.23
CA VAL A 141 -9.83 -9.78 15.78
C VAL A 141 -9.96 -8.36 15.23
N LEU A 142 -11.07 -7.66 15.51
CA LEU A 142 -11.31 -6.33 14.94
C LEU A 142 -10.29 -5.27 15.44
N PRO A 143 -10.00 -5.14 16.75
CA PRO A 143 -9.00 -4.19 17.23
C PRO A 143 -7.59 -4.53 16.75
N LEU A 144 -7.22 -5.81 16.76
CA LEU A 144 -5.91 -6.24 16.28
C LEU A 144 -5.76 -5.97 14.77
N PHE A 145 -6.84 -6.10 13.99
CA PHE A 145 -6.85 -5.78 12.57
C PHE A 145 -6.65 -4.28 12.33
N ALA A 146 -7.36 -3.44 13.07
CA ALA A 146 -7.24 -1.98 13.00
C ALA A 146 -5.83 -1.51 13.37
N LEU A 147 -5.28 -2.02 14.49
CA LEU A 147 -3.91 -1.73 14.92
C LEU A 147 -2.88 -2.20 13.88
N SER A 148 -3.07 -3.39 13.33
CA SER A 148 -2.19 -3.93 12.29
C SER A 148 -2.18 -3.02 11.05
N LYS A 149 -3.33 -2.51 10.59
CA LYS A 149 -3.40 -1.57 9.47
C LYS A 149 -2.57 -0.29 9.71
N ILE A 150 -2.65 0.28 10.91
CA ILE A 150 -1.89 1.48 11.28
C ILE A 150 -0.38 1.19 11.25
N VAL A 151 0.04 0.13 11.96
CA VAL A 151 1.45 -0.25 12.06
C VAL A 151 2.03 -0.62 10.69
N ASN A 152 1.27 -1.38 9.90
CA ASN A 152 1.63 -1.73 8.53
C ASN A 152 1.83 -0.48 7.68
N SER A 153 0.95 0.51 7.76
CA SER A 153 1.09 1.77 7.00
C SER A 153 2.41 2.50 7.31
N LEU A 154 2.84 2.50 8.56
CA LEU A 154 4.13 3.09 8.96
C LEU A 154 5.30 2.30 8.39
N TRP A 155 5.26 0.98 8.47
CA TRP A 155 6.29 0.11 7.89
C TRP A 155 6.35 0.19 6.36
N PHE A 156 5.20 0.35 5.71
CA PHE A 156 5.11 0.53 4.26
C PHE A 156 5.79 1.82 3.81
N GLN A 157 5.62 2.91 4.57
CA GLN A 157 6.31 4.17 4.32
C GLN A 157 7.82 4.02 4.47
N ASP A 158 8.28 3.42 5.57
CA ASP A 158 9.69 3.09 5.81
C ASP A 158 10.30 2.31 4.63
N ILE A 159 9.61 1.25 4.19
CA ILE A 159 10.05 0.40 3.07
C ILE A 159 10.18 1.22 1.78
N ALA A 160 9.17 2.04 1.48
CA ALA A 160 9.15 2.81 0.26
C ALA A 160 10.24 3.88 0.23
N ASP A 161 10.47 4.55 1.34
CA ASP A 161 11.48 5.61 1.44
C ASP A 161 12.89 5.03 1.31
N SER A 162 13.17 3.90 1.95
CA SER A 162 14.43 3.17 1.78
C SER A 162 14.61 2.68 0.34
N ALA A 163 13.58 2.08 -0.27
CA ALA A 163 13.64 1.62 -1.66
C ALA A 163 13.86 2.78 -2.65
N TYR A 164 13.22 3.92 -2.42
CA TYR A 164 13.39 5.12 -3.24
C TYR A 164 14.79 5.69 -3.11
N LYS A 165 15.29 5.87 -1.88
CA LYS A 165 16.65 6.36 -1.61
C LYS A 165 17.71 5.51 -2.30
N PHE A 166 17.54 4.19 -2.23
CA PHE A 166 18.43 3.24 -2.87
C PHE A 166 18.53 3.41 -4.39
N ARG A 167 17.40 3.67 -5.05
CA ARG A 167 17.32 3.71 -6.52
C ARG A 167 17.49 5.10 -7.13
N LYS A 168 16.95 6.13 -6.49
CA LYS A 168 16.80 7.48 -7.06
C LYS A 168 17.45 8.59 -6.25
N GLY A 169 18.01 8.28 -5.06
CA GLY A 169 18.59 9.28 -4.17
C GLY A 169 17.55 9.95 -3.28
N ARG A 170 17.83 11.17 -2.80
CA ARG A 170 17.00 11.80 -1.76
C ARG A 170 15.56 12.07 -2.25
N PRO A 171 14.53 11.78 -1.43
CA PRO A 171 13.15 12.14 -1.73
C PRO A 171 12.98 13.63 -2.01
N GLN A 172 12.16 13.96 -3.01
CA GLN A 172 11.72 15.33 -3.24
C GLN A 172 10.51 15.60 -2.36
N LEU A 173 10.75 16.20 -1.19
CA LEU A 173 9.69 16.56 -0.25
C LEU A 173 8.85 17.71 -0.82
N ILE A 174 7.54 17.60 -0.70
CA ILE A 174 6.63 18.73 -0.95
C ILE A 174 7.01 19.82 0.07
N PRO A 175 7.32 21.05 -0.39
CA PRO A 175 7.97 22.06 0.45
C PRO A 175 7.10 22.59 1.60
N ASN A 176 5.79 22.34 1.58
CA ASN A 176 4.84 22.84 2.59
C ASN A 176 4.14 21.67 3.28
N ILE A 177 4.32 21.56 4.60
CA ILE A 177 3.71 20.53 5.46
C ILE A 177 2.17 20.58 5.38
N SER A 178 1.57 21.77 5.30
CA SER A 178 0.11 21.90 5.15
C SER A 178 -0.37 21.31 3.83
N LYS A 179 0.40 21.50 2.75
CA LYS A 179 0.11 20.92 1.44
C LYS A 179 0.28 19.40 1.46
N LEU A 180 1.29 18.90 2.17
CA LEU A 180 1.51 17.47 2.39
C LEU A 180 0.31 16.83 3.10
N ILE A 181 -0.13 17.41 4.21
CA ILE A 181 -1.27 16.91 4.98
C ILE A 181 -2.54 16.94 4.13
N ALA A 182 -2.77 18.04 3.39
CA ALA A 182 -3.92 18.15 2.50
C ALA A 182 -3.92 17.08 1.40
N ASP A 183 -2.78 16.84 0.75
CA ASP A 183 -2.65 15.79 -0.28
C ASP A 183 -2.88 14.39 0.30
N THR A 184 -2.32 14.09 1.48
CA THR A 184 -2.53 12.81 2.17
C THR A 184 -4.00 12.60 2.55
N LEU A 185 -4.65 13.61 3.13
CA LEU A 185 -6.07 13.54 3.50
C LEU A 185 -6.97 13.39 2.27
N PHE A 186 -6.68 14.17 1.21
CA PHE A 186 -7.41 14.09 -0.04
C PHE A 186 -7.25 12.72 -0.70
N SER A 187 -6.03 12.16 -0.69
CA SER A 187 -5.76 10.82 -1.18
C SER A 187 -6.54 9.76 -0.40
N LEU A 188 -6.52 9.82 0.93
CA LEU A 188 -7.27 8.90 1.79
C LEU A 188 -8.78 8.92 1.48
N ILE A 189 -9.35 10.12 1.33
CA ILE A 189 -10.79 10.29 1.01
C ILE A 189 -11.11 9.75 -0.38
N VAL A 190 -10.32 10.11 -1.41
CA VAL A 190 -10.53 9.64 -2.78
C VAL A 190 -10.43 8.12 -2.85
N GLN A 191 -9.41 7.52 -2.22
CA GLN A 191 -9.22 6.08 -2.17
C GLN A 191 -10.36 5.37 -1.44
N GLY A 192 -10.82 5.91 -0.30
CA GLY A 192 -11.96 5.38 0.45
C GLY A 192 -13.26 5.43 -0.36
N LEU A 193 -13.55 6.56 -1.00
CA LEU A 193 -14.71 6.71 -1.87
C LEU A 193 -14.61 5.78 -3.09
N PHE A 194 -13.42 5.56 -3.64
CA PHE A 194 -13.21 4.65 -4.76
C PHE A 194 -13.45 3.19 -4.37
N LEU A 195 -13.07 2.80 -3.15
CA LEU A 195 -13.40 1.49 -2.61
C LEU A 195 -14.92 1.32 -2.47
N VAL A 196 -15.63 2.32 -1.92
CA VAL A 196 -17.10 2.30 -1.84
C VAL A 196 -17.74 2.25 -3.23
N GLN A 197 -17.25 3.05 -4.19
CA GLN A 197 -17.70 3.00 -5.58
C GLN A 197 -17.55 1.58 -6.16
N SER A 198 -16.45 0.89 -5.87
CA SER A 198 -16.19 -0.48 -6.35
C SER A 198 -17.19 -1.48 -5.76
N MET A 199 -17.50 -1.35 -4.47
CA MET A 199 -18.52 -2.16 -3.82
C MET A 199 -19.91 -1.92 -4.43
N LEU A 200 -20.28 -0.66 -4.69
CA LEU A 200 -21.57 -0.33 -5.31
C LEU A 200 -21.68 -0.88 -6.74
N VAL A 201 -20.61 -0.79 -7.53
CA VAL A 201 -20.55 -1.34 -8.88
C VAL A 201 -20.71 -2.86 -8.88
N SER A 202 -20.23 -3.54 -7.84
CA SER A 202 -20.42 -4.99 -7.68
C SER A 202 -21.89 -5.41 -7.45
N LEU A 203 -22.76 -4.48 -7.06
CA LEU A 203 -24.19 -4.71 -6.84
C LEU A 203 -25.03 -4.57 -8.11
N LEU A 204 -24.41 -4.24 -9.27
CA LEU A 204 -25.13 -4.10 -10.52
C LEU A 204 -25.78 -5.44 -10.91
N PRO A 205 -27.09 -5.47 -11.22
CA PRO A 205 -27.83 -6.70 -11.51
C PRO A 205 -27.54 -7.30 -12.90
N VAL A 206 -26.61 -6.71 -13.66
CA VAL A 206 -26.24 -7.19 -15.00
C VAL A 206 -25.21 -8.31 -14.86
N SER A 207 -25.56 -9.51 -15.32
CA SER A 207 -24.76 -10.73 -15.15
C SER A 207 -23.28 -10.52 -15.49
N TYR A 208 -22.39 -10.91 -14.57
CA TYR A 208 -20.91 -10.83 -14.62
C TYR A 208 -20.28 -9.43 -14.78
N ILE A 209 -20.98 -8.43 -15.32
CA ILE A 209 -20.42 -7.09 -15.57
C ILE A 209 -20.03 -6.40 -14.27
N GLY A 210 -20.86 -6.46 -13.23
CA GLY A 210 -20.56 -5.87 -11.92
C GLY A 210 -19.28 -6.43 -11.31
N THR A 211 -19.07 -7.75 -11.41
CA THR A 211 -17.85 -8.43 -10.93
C THR A 211 -16.61 -8.00 -11.71
N ILE A 212 -16.70 -7.95 -13.05
CA ILE A 212 -15.57 -7.54 -13.90
C ILE A 212 -15.19 -6.09 -13.62
N LEU A 213 -16.17 -5.18 -13.52
CA LEU A 213 -15.90 -3.77 -13.24
C LEU A 213 -15.32 -3.57 -11.83
N CYS A 214 -15.84 -4.29 -10.83
CA CYS A 214 -15.27 -4.29 -9.48
C CYS A 214 -13.81 -4.79 -9.51
N PHE A 215 -13.52 -5.87 -10.23
CA PHE A 215 -12.16 -6.37 -10.42
C PHE A 215 -11.23 -5.33 -11.06
N VAL A 216 -11.68 -4.65 -12.11
CA VAL A 216 -10.95 -3.55 -12.75
C VAL A 216 -10.65 -2.42 -11.75
N HIS A 217 -11.65 -2.00 -10.97
CA HIS A 217 -11.44 -1.00 -9.94
C HIS A 217 -10.38 -1.45 -8.91
N MET A 218 -10.49 -2.68 -8.40
CA MET A 218 -9.53 -3.19 -7.42
C MET A 218 -8.10 -3.24 -7.98
N CYS A 219 -7.92 -3.60 -9.25
CA CYS A 219 -6.61 -3.54 -9.90
C CYS A 219 -6.04 -2.12 -9.93
N LEU A 220 -6.84 -1.13 -10.34
CA LEU A 220 -6.40 0.27 -10.41
C LEU A 220 -6.13 0.85 -9.02
N LEU A 221 -6.96 0.50 -8.03
CA LEU A 221 -6.82 0.95 -6.64
C LEU A 221 -5.54 0.39 -6.01
N TYR A 222 -5.25 -0.90 -6.21
CA TYR A 222 -4.02 -1.51 -5.71
C TYR A 222 -2.77 -0.98 -6.38
N SER A 223 -2.83 -0.70 -7.68
CA SER A 223 -1.76 0.04 -8.36
C SER A 223 -1.56 1.43 -7.77
N LEU A 224 -2.63 2.19 -7.53
CA LEU A 224 -2.54 3.49 -6.89
C LEU A 224 -1.86 3.37 -5.51
N TYR A 225 -2.30 2.42 -4.68
CA TYR A 225 -1.71 2.19 -3.36
C TYR A 225 -0.20 1.92 -3.42
N SER A 226 0.24 1.05 -4.34
CA SER A 226 1.65 0.67 -4.43
C SER A 226 2.53 1.78 -5.01
N PHE A 227 2.07 2.48 -6.04
CA PHE A 227 2.84 3.54 -6.69
C PHE A 227 2.77 4.88 -5.95
N GLU A 228 1.75 5.10 -5.12
CA GLU A 228 1.59 6.33 -4.34
C GLU A 228 2.85 6.64 -3.54
N TYR A 229 3.43 5.67 -2.84
CA TYR A 229 4.65 5.90 -2.07
C TYR A 229 5.83 6.39 -2.92
N LYS A 230 5.99 5.82 -4.12
CA LYS A 230 7.02 6.26 -5.07
C LYS A 230 6.76 7.68 -5.56
N TRP A 231 5.53 7.97 -5.94
CA TRP A 231 5.14 9.28 -6.48
C TRP A 231 5.13 10.38 -5.42
N PHE A 232 4.81 10.02 -4.18
CA PHE A 232 4.96 10.88 -3.03
C PHE A 232 6.43 11.29 -2.85
N ASN A 233 7.36 10.34 -2.95
CA ASN A 233 8.81 10.61 -2.94
C ASN A 233 9.32 11.41 -4.16
N MET A 234 8.54 11.50 -5.23
CA MET A 234 8.78 12.38 -6.38
C MET A 234 8.08 13.74 -6.26
N GLY A 235 7.37 14.00 -5.16
CA GLY A 235 6.61 15.24 -4.96
C GLY A 235 5.40 15.39 -5.89
N TRP A 236 4.85 14.29 -6.43
CA TRP A 236 3.66 14.36 -7.28
C TRP A 236 2.42 14.52 -6.42
N GLU A 237 1.53 15.45 -6.76
CA GLU A 237 0.21 15.61 -6.12
C GLU A 237 -0.78 14.55 -6.60
N LEU A 238 -1.83 14.29 -5.81
CA LEU A 238 -2.83 13.27 -6.10
C LEU A 238 -3.44 13.42 -7.51
N HIS A 239 -3.83 14.62 -7.92
CA HIS A 239 -4.43 14.84 -9.24
C HIS A 239 -3.53 14.35 -10.38
N LYS A 240 -2.21 14.56 -10.25
CA LYS A 240 -1.22 14.06 -11.20
C LYS A 240 -1.13 12.53 -11.17
N ARG A 241 -1.13 11.92 -9.97
CA ARG A 241 -1.11 10.44 -9.79
C ARG A 241 -2.32 9.79 -10.45
N LEU A 242 -3.53 10.30 -10.18
CA LEU A 242 -4.77 9.79 -10.76
C LEU A 242 -4.79 9.93 -12.28
N THR A 243 -4.48 11.13 -12.78
CA THR A 243 -4.42 11.38 -14.24
C THR A 243 -3.43 10.43 -14.92
N TYR A 244 -2.25 10.22 -14.32
CA TYR A 244 -1.25 9.31 -14.87
C TYR A 244 -1.75 7.86 -14.95
N ILE A 245 -2.51 7.39 -13.95
CA ILE A 245 -3.15 6.08 -13.99
C ILE A 245 -4.21 6.00 -15.09
N GLU A 246 -5.09 7.00 -15.19
CA GLU A 246 -6.18 7.00 -16.17
C GLU A 246 -5.68 6.97 -17.63
N TYR A 247 -4.56 7.64 -17.93
CA TYR A 247 -3.95 7.64 -19.26
C TYR A 247 -3.15 6.36 -19.59
N ASN A 248 -2.61 5.68 -18.58
CA ASN A 248 -1.81 4.46 -18.75
C ASN A 248 -2.51 3.24 -18.11
N TRP A 249 -3.84 3.25 -18.11
CA TRP A 249 -4.66 2.29 -17.37
C TRP A 249 -4.36 0.82 -17.67
N PRO A 250 -3.98 0.37 -18.90
CA PRO A 250 -3.72 -1.05 -19.13
C PRO A 250 -2.55 -1.58 -18.31
N TYR A 251 -1.49 -0.77 -18.20
CA TYR A 251 -0.31 -1.10 -17.39
C TYR A 251 -0.68 -1.21 -15.91
N PHE A 252 -1.42 -0.23 -15.37
CA PHE A 252 -1.81 -0.24 -13.96
C PHE A 252 -2.87 -1.28 -13.64
N MET A 253 -3.77 -1.59 -14.57
CA MET A 253 -4.66 -2.73 -14.44
C MET A 253 -3.82 -4.01 -14.31
N GLY A 254 -2.85 -4.22 -15.20
CA GLY A 254 -1.96 -5.38 -15.16
C GLY A 254 -1.13 -5.47 -13.89
N PHE A 255 -0.59 -4.35 -13.40
CA PHE A 255 0.24 -4.32 -12.19
C PHE A 255 -0.55 -4.67 -10.91
N GLY A 256 -1.79 -4.18 -10.78
CA GLY A 256 -2.63 -4.48 -9.63
C GLY A 256 -3.27 -5.88 -9.69
N MET A 257 -3.31 -6.49 -10.88
CA MET A 257 -4.01 -7.74 -11.15
C MET A 257 -3.61 -8.90 -10.22
N PRO A 258 -2.31 -9.20 -10.00
CA PRO A 258 -1.95 -10.34 -9.15
C PRO A 258 -2.39 -10.14 -7.70
N LEU A 259 -2.29 -8.92 -7.17
CA LEU A 259 -2.77 -8.63 -5.81
C LEU A 259 -4.30 -8.70 -5.73
N ALA A 260 -5.01 -8.19 -6.76
CA ALA A 260 -6.47 -8.26 -6.85
C ALA A 260 -6.97 -9.72 -6.87
N ILE A 261 -6.34 -10.60 -7.65
CA ILE A 261 -6.70 -12.02 -7.69
C ILE A 261 -6.49 -12.66 -6.32
N VAL A 262 -5.30 -12.53 -5.75
CA VAL A 262 -4.93 -13.26 -4.52
C VAL A 262 -5.75 -12.78 -3.31
N THR A 263 -6.13 -11.50 -3.26
CA THR A 263 -7.01 -10.96 -2.22
C THR A 263 -8.49 -11.31 -2.40
N GLN A 264 -8.93 -11.72 -3.59
CA GLN A 264 -10.31 -12.17 -3.83
C GLN A 264 -10.52 -13.68 -3.60
N LEU A 265 -9.45 -14.47 -3.47
CA LEU A 265 -9.56 -15.91 -3.18
C LEU A 265 -10.22 -16.20 -1.81
N PRO A 266 -9.89 -15.49 -0.72
CA PRO A 266 -10.52 -15.73 0.57
C PRO A 266 -11.94 -15.17 0.63
N ASN A 267 -12.91 -15.97 1.09
CA ASN A 267 -14.29 -15.52 1.31
C ASN A 267 -14.45 -14.54 2.49
N SER A 268 -13.41 -14.38 3.32
CA SER A 268 -13.43 -13.50 4.49
C SER A 268 -12.65 -12.21 4.20
N TYR A 269 -13.32 -11.05 4.34
CA TYR A 269 -12.68 -9.73 4.22
C TYR A 269 -11.49 -9.56 5.16
N ILE A 270 -11.54 -10.19 6.33
CA ILE A 270 -10.47 -10.15 7.31
C ILE A 270 -9.25 -10.91 6.77
N VAL A 271 -9.45 -12.12 6.26
CA VAL A 271 -8.37 -12.93 5.66
C VAL A 271 -7.82 -12.28 4.40
N SER A 272 -8.69 -11.73 3.54
CA SER A 272 -8.32 -10.91 2.38
C SER A 272 -7.43 -9.72 2.80
N GLY A 273 -7.78 -9.05 3.89
CA GLY A 273 -6.98 -7.97 4.46
C GLY A 273 -5.61 -8.42 4.97
N CYS A 274 -5.49 -9.61 5.55
CA CYS A 274 -4.20 -10.20 5.95
C CYS A 274 -3.33 -10.53 4.74
N VAL A 275 -3.91 -11.18 3.73
CA VAL A 275 -3.26 -11.50 2.46
C VAL A 275 -2.74 -10.22 1.79
N PHE A 276 -3.57 -9.18 1.75
CA PHE A 276 -3.16 -7.86 1.28
C PHE A 276 -1.96 -7.36 2.07
N SER A 277 -2.03 -7.30 3.40
CA SER A 277 -0.94 -6.76 4.22
C SER A 277 0.37 -7.53 4.06
N ILE A 278 0.34 -8.85 3.91
CA ILE A 278 1.52 -9.70 3.70
C ILE A 278 2.20 -9.39 2.36
N LEU A 279 1.40 -9.26 1.29
CA LEU A 279 1.94 -9.11 -0.07
C LEU A 279 2.25 -7.66 -0.42
N PHE A 280 1.52 -6.70 0.14
CA PHE A 280 1.59 -5.29 -0.25
C PHE A 280 2.99 -4.65 -0.14
N PRO A 281 3.83 -4.93 0.87
CA PRO A 281 5.24 -4.53 0.88
C PRO A 281 6.02 -4.87 -0.39
N LEU A 282 5.76 -6.06 -0.95
CA LEU A 282 6.42 -6.53 -2.17
C LEU A 282 5.99 -5.70 -3.37
N PHE A 283 4.71 -5.33 -3.43
CA PHE A 283 4.18 -4.47 -4.48
C PHE A 283 4.69 -3.02 -4.37
N ILE A 284 4.91 -2.50 -3.17
CA ILE A 284 5.59 -1.20 -2.96
C ILE A 284 7.01 -1.23 -3.54
N LEU A 285 7.75 -2.31 -3.28
CA LEU A 285 9.10 -2.48 -3.82
C LEU A 285 9.08 -2.62 -5.35
N SER A 286 8.19 -3.45 -5.89
CA SER A 286 7.91 -3.56 -7.33
C SER A 286 7.61 -2.21 -7.94
N GLY A 287 6.73 -1.41 -7.33
CA GLY A 287 6.32 -0.10 -7.82
C GLY A 287 7.50 0.88 -7.88
N ASN A 288 8.34 0.89 -6.85
CA ASN A 288 9.58 1.69 -6.80
C ASN A 288 10.56 1.32 -7.91
N GLU A 289 10.75 0.02 -8.16
CA GLU A 289 11.62 -0.52 -9.21
C GLU A 289 11.07 -0.32 -10.63
N ALA A 290 9.75 -0.37 -10.78
CA ALA A 290 9.10 -0.39 -12.07
C ALA A 290 9.26 0.92 -12.85
N THR A 291 9.38 0.80 -14.16
CA THR A 291 9.32 1.90 -15.11
C THR A 291 8.09 1.69 -15.98
N PRO A 292 6.94 2.27 -15.60
CA PRO A 292 5.70 2.08 -16.35
C PRO A 292 5.90 2.39 -17.82
N MET A 293 5.41 1.52 -18.70
CA MET A 293 5.37 1.85 -20.12
C MET A 293 4.40 3.02 -20.31
N SER A 294 4.92 4.15 -20.80
CA SER A 294 4.14 5.33 -21.14
C SER A 294 3.43 5.11 -22.48
N THR A 295 2.48 4.18 -22.51
CA THR A 295 1.57 4.03 -23.64
C THR A 295 0.41 4.98 -23.38
N THR A 296 0.60 6.27 -23.67
CA THR A 296 -0.46 7.27 -23.51
C THR A 296 -1.62 6.87 -24.43
N ASN A 297 -2.65 6.24 -23.86
CA ASN A 297 -3.80 5.82 -24.65
C ASN A 297 -4.61 7.04 -25.05
N GLN A 298 -5.16 7.00 -26.26
CA GLN A 298 -6.07 8.04 -26.74
C GLN A 298 -7.37 8.10 -25.93
N TYR A 299 -7.76 6.99 -25.30
CA TYR A 299 -8.97 6.86 -24.49
C TYR A 299 -8.62 6.64 -23.00
N PRO A 300 -8.56 7.71 -22.19
CA PRO A 300 -8.29 7.60 -20.76
C PRO A 300 -9.51 7.03 -20.01
N LEU A 301 -9.24 6.11 -19.09
CA LEU A 301 -10.29 5.45 -18.29
C LEU A 301 -10.60 6.26 -17.04
N LYS A 302 -11.58 7.17 -17.13
CA LYS A 302 -11.92 8.20 -16.12
C LYS A 302 -12.66 7.70 -14.87
N LEU A 303 -12.31 6.53 -14.34
CA LEU A 303 -13.01 5.90 -13.23
C LEU A 303 -12.84 6.64 -11.89
N PHE A 304 -11.79 7.45 -11.73
CA PHE A 304 -11.57 8.25 -10.52
C PHE A 304 -12.34 9.59 -10.54
N SER A 305 -12.87 10.00 -11.69
CA SER A 305 -13.55 11.29 -11.83
C SER A 305 -14.77 11.46 -10.91
N PRO A 306 -15.65 10.46 -10.73
CA PRO A 306 -16.79 10.59 -9.81
C PRO A 306 -16.34 10.81 -8.36
N VAL A 307 -15.37 10.04 -7.88
CA VAL A 307 -14.88 10.16 -6.50
C VAL A 307 -14.10 11.44 -6.25
N VAL A 308 -13.39 11.95 -7.27
CA VAL A 308 -12.74 13.26 -7.20
C VAL A 308 -13.77 14.38 -7.10
N ALA A 309 -14.86 14.31 -7.86
CA ALA A 309 -15.94 15.30 -7.78
C ALA A 309 -16.62 15.32 -6.39
N ILE A 310 -16.88 14.14 -5.82
CA ILE A 310 -17.43 14.00 -4.48
C ILE A 310 -16.43 14.54 -3.44
N SER A 311 -15.15 14.18 -3.54
CA SER A 311 -14.10 14.63 -2.62
C SER A 311 -13.96 16.16 -2.65
N ASN A 312 -13.93 16.78 -3.82
CA ASN A 312 -13.90 18.23 -3.97
C ASN A 312 -15.11 18.89 -3.31
N THR A 313 -16.30 18.28 -3.45
CA THR A 313 -17.53 18.76 -2.82
C THR A 313 -17.43 18.71 -1.29
N ILE A 314 -16.91 17.61 -0.72
CA ILE A 314 -16.69 17.46 0.72
C ILE A 314 -15.73 18.53 1.24
N PHE A 315 -14.55 18.68 0.61
CA PHE A 315 -13.56 19.67 1.03
C PHE A 315 -14.06 21.09 0.92
N SER A 316 -14.78 21.44 -0.15
CA SER A 316 -15.36 22.78 -0.32
C SER A 316 -16.41 23.14 0.74
N ARG A 317 -17.11 22.13 1.29
CA ARG A 317 -18.09 22.33 2.37
C ARG A 317 -17.46 22.37 3.76
N THR A 318 -16.43 21.57 4.00
CA THR A 318 -15.74 21.50 5.31
C THR A 318 -14.75 22.64 5.53
N MET A 319 -14.17 23.18 4.44
CA MET A 319 -13.36 24.39 4.46
C MET A 319 -14.10 25.51 3.72
N PRO A 320 -15.08 26.18 4.35
CA PRO A 320 -15.53 27.46 3.85
C PRO A 320 -14.35 28.41 3.96
N VAL A 321 -13.54 28.49 2.90
CA VAL A 321 -12.56 29.55 2.74
C VAL A 321 -13.32 30.84 2.99
N HIS A 322 -12.84 31.61 3.95
CA HIS A 322 -13.32 32.93 4.30
C HIS A 322 -13.22 33.82 3.04
N ARG A 323 -14.21 33.73 2.15
CA ARG A 323 -14.46 34.71 1.09
C ARG A 323 -15.14 35.90 1.76
N ALA A 324 -14.36 36.66 2.51
CA ALA A 324 -14.75 37.97 2.99
C ALA A 324 -13.66 38.98 2.59
N ALA A 325 -14.00 39.72 1.53
CA ALA A 325 -13.50 41.04 1.16
C ALA A 325 -12.00 41.22 0.84
N SER A 326 -11.61 40.86 -0.38
CA SER A 326 -10.76 41.79 -1.14
C SER A 326 -11.66 42.96 -1.58
N ALA A 327 -11.79 43.96 -0.71
CA ALA A 327 -12.40 45.23 -1.08
C ALA A 327 -11.57 45.84 -2.22
N THR A 328 -12.20 46.01 -3.36
CA THR A 328 -11.70 46.78 -4.50
C THR A 328 -11.37 48.20 -4.02
N PRO A 329 -10.15 48.73 -4.17
CA PRO A 329 -9.96 50.17 -4.06
C PRO A 329 -10.61 50.78 -5.31
N SER A 330 -11.73 51.46 -5.12
CA SER A 330 -12.29 52.35 -6.12
C SER A 330 -11.28 53.49 -6.35
N HIS A 331 -10.43 53.36 -7.36
CA HIS A 331 -9.68 54.49 -7.88
C HIS A 331 -10.66 55.43 -8.58
N THR A 332 -11.08 56.46 -7.87
CA THR A 332 -11.75 57.63 -8.43
C THR A 332 -10.76 58.33 -9.36
N ALA A 333 -10.98 58.21 -10.66
CA ALA A 333 -10.25 58.97 -11.67
C ALA A 333 -10.65 60.45 -11.57
N THR A 334 -9.73 61.30 -11.13
CA THR A 334 -9.81 62.75 -11.25
C THR A 334 -9.65 63.15 -12.72
N PRO A 335 -10.57 63.94 -13.32
CA PRO A 335 -10.43 64.36 -14.70
C PRO A 335 -9.43 65.53 -14.81
N LEU A 336 -8.47 65.38 -15.72
CA LEU A 336 -7.57 66.43 -16.18
C LEU A 336 -8.41 67.57 -16.78
N LYS A 337 -8.41 68.75 -16.15
CA LYS A 337 -8.91 69.98 -16.78
C LYS A 337 -7.79 70.60 -17.60
N THR A 338 -7.89 70.46 -18.91
CA THR A 338 -7.23 71.31 -19.90
C THR A 338 -7.82 72.72 -19.83
N LYS A 339 -7.00 73.75 -19.56
CA LYS A 339 -7.26 75.10 -20.05
C LYS A 339 -5.93 75.82 -20.31
N LEU A 340 -5.77 76.17 -21.59
CA LEU A 340 -4.86 77.20 -22.10
C LEU A 340 -5.03 78.52 -21.32
N LYS A 341 -3.91 79.15 -20.96
CA LYS A 341 -3.44 80.39 -21.59
C LYS A 341 -2.00 80.68 -21.21
#